data_AF-A0A2E1WF48-F1
#
_entry.id   AF-A0A2E1WF48-F1
#
_cell.length_a   1.000
_cell.length_b   1.000
_cell.length_c   1.000
_cell.angle_alpha   90.00
_cell.angle_beta   90.00
_cell.angle_gamma   90.00
#
_symmetry.space_group_name_H-M   'P 1'
#
loop_
_entity.id
_entity.type
_entity.pdbx_description
1 polymer ?
#
loop_
_entity_poly.entity_id
_entity_poly.type
_entity_poly.pdbx_seq_one_letter_code
_entity_poly.pdbx_strand_id
1 'polypeptide(L)'
;MKLLDAKQLGVSPRTKIIDYGAFIAIVIERKSRIIMKDGEKIIEKAKVIQKVKNTPIYLQTNAPVCSKTKTHLEKHDILIMAE
;
A
#
# COMPACT_ATOMS: atom_id res chain seq x y z
N MET A 1 3.27 -13.82 -8.36
CA MET A 1 3.68 -12.85 -7.33
C MET A 1 5.20 -12.84 -7.24
N LYS A 2 5.82 -11.65 -7.22
CA LYS A 2 7.25 -11.48 -6.94
C LYS A 2 7.43 -10.42 -5.87
N LEU A 3 8.25 -10.71 -4.86
CA LEU A 3 8.63 -9.70 -3.87
C LEU A 3 9.53 -8.66 -4.57
N LEU A 4 9.16 -7.38 -4.49
CA LEU A 4 9.97 -6.28 -4.99
C LEU A 4 10.84 -5.70 -3.88
N ASP A 5 12.03 -5.28 -4.27
CA ASP A 5 12.90 -4.55 -3.36
C ASP A 5 12.38 -3.11 -3.19
N ALA A 6 11.90 -2.82 -1.99
CA ALA A 6 11.36 -1.51 -1.62
C ALA A 6 12.38 -0.37 -1.83
N LYS A 7 13.68 -0.65 -1.68
CA LYS A 7 14.73 0.35 -1.88
C LYS A 7 14.83 0.77 -3.34
N GLN A 8 14.67 -0.16 -4.28
CA GLN A 8 14.64 0.14 -5.72
C GLN A 8 13.44 0.98 -6.13
N LEU A 9 12.35 0.90 -5.36
CA LEU A 9 11.13 1.68 -5.57
C LEU A 9 11.11 3.00 -4.78
N GLY A 10 12.22 3.41 -4.17
CA GLY A 10 12.32 4.68 -3.44
C GLY A 10 11.54 4.73 -2.12
N VAL A 11 11.06 3.60 -1.61
CA VAL A 11 10.38 3.53 -0.31
C VAL A 11 11.25 2.84 0.74
N SER A 12 10.86 2.99 2.02
CA SER A 12 11.61 2.37 3.12
C SER A 12 11.75 0.85 2.92
N PRO A 13 12.95 0.28 3.05
CA PRO A 13 13.24 -1.14 2.80
C PRO A 13 12.46 -2.10 3.71
N ARG A 14 11.90 -1.61 4.82
CA ARG A 14 11.02 -2.39 5.70
C ARG A 14 9.61 -2.59 5.14
N THR A 15 9.27 -1.93 4.02
CA THR A 15 7.96 -2.07 3.38
C THR A 15 7.97 -3.31 2.51
N LYS A 16 7.08 -4.27 2.78
CA LYS A 16 6.89 -5.41 1.90
C LYS A 16 6.04 -4.97 0.70
N ILE A 17 6.58 -5.17 -0.50
CA ILE A 17 5.90 -4.85 -1.76
C ILE A 17 5.86 -6.10 -2.61
N ILE A 18 4.67 -6.48 -3.07
CA ILE A 18 4.47 -7.64 -3.93
C ILE A 18 3.99 -7.16 -5.30
N ASP A 19 4.68 -7.59 -6.34
CA ASP A 19 4.26 -7.45 -7.73
C ASP A 19 3.39 -8.63 -8.14
N TYR A 20 2.17 -8.35 -8.56
CA TYR A 20 1.25 -9.32 -9.13
C TYR A 20 1.25 -9.30 -10.66
N GLY A 21 2.08 -8.47 -11.29
CA GLY A 21 2.14 -8.26 -12.74
C GLY A 21 1.10 -7.25 -13.21
N ALA A 22 -0.17 -7.45 -12.86
CA ALA A 22 -1.25 -6.53 -13.19
C ALA A 22 -1.35 -5.34 -12.21
N PHE A 23 -0.98 -5.55 -10.95
CA PHE A 23 -1.00 -4.55 -9.90
C PHE A 23 0.14 -4.78 -8.90
N ILE A 24 0.41 -3.76 -8.07
CA ILE A 24 1.38 -3.82 -6.99
C ILE A 24 0.64 -3.74 -5.66
N ALA A 25 0.97 -4.61 -4.71
CA ALA A 25 0.42 -4.56 -3.36
C ALA A 25 1.46 -4.07 -2.35
N ILE A 26 1.09 -3.07 -1.54
CA ILE A 26 1.80 -2.71 -0.31
C ILE A 26 1.24 -3.57 0.80
N VAL A 27 2.09 -4.39 1.42
CA VAL A 27 1.67 -5.34 2.46
C VAL A 27 1.92 -4.75 3.84
N ILE A 28 0.86 -4.66 4.65
CA ILE A 28 0.91 -4.24 6.05
C ILE A 28 0.32 -5.33 6.93
N GLU A 29 1.19 -6.06 7.62
CA GLU A 29 0.82 -7.13 8.55
C GLU A 29 0.97 -6.61 9.98
N ARG A 30 -0.13 -6.20 10.61
CA ARG A 30 -0.15 -5.86 12.03
C ARG A 30 -1.51 -6.11 12.64
N LYS A 31 -1.57 -6.29 13.97
CA LYS A 31 -2.83 -6.51 14.70
C LYS A 31 -3.62 -5.21 14.92
N SER A 32 -2.95 -4.07 15.03
CA SER A 32 -3.58 -2.80 15.36
C SER A 32 -4.23 -2.11 14.16
N ARG A 33 -5.37 -1.44 14.39
CA ARG A 33 -6.15 -0.74 13.35
C ARG A 33 -5.31 0.26 12.56
N ILE A 34 -5.44 0.29 11.24
CA ILE A 34 -4.88 1.34 10.37
C ILE A 34 -5.72 2.60 10.52
N ILE A 35 -5.06 3.71 10.90
CA ILE A 35 -5.68 5.02 11.11
C ILE A 35 -5.19 6.02 10.07
N MET A 36 -5.71 7.26 10.10
CA MET A 36 -5.39 8.28 9.08
C MET A 36 -3.90 8.53 8.89
N LYS A 37 -3.12 8.64 9.98
CA LYS A 37 -1.67 8.85 9.89
C LYS A 37 -0.95 7.69 9.19
N ASP A 38 -1.47 6.47 9.28
CA ASP A 38 -0.96 5.34 8.51
C ASP A 38 -1.40 5.45 7.05
N GLY A 39 -2.66 5.85 6.80
CA GLY A 39 -3.21 6.11 5.47
C GLY A 39 -2.39 7.11 4.66
N GLU A 40 -2.04 8.26 5.26
CA GLU A 40 -1.19 9.28 4.63
C GLU A 40 0.16 8.69 4.20
N LYS A 41 0.82 7.94 5.09
CA LYS A 41 2.09 7.27 4.77
C LYS A 41 1.95 6.23 3.66
N ILE A 42 0.82 5.53 3.58
CA ILE A 42 0.54 4.57 2.51
C ILE A 42 0.41 5.29 1.17
N ILE A 43 -0.30 6.43 1.15
CA ILE A 43 -0.47 7.26 -0.05
C ILE A 43 0.87 7.82 -0.52
N GLU A 44 1.71 8.31 0.40
CA GLU A 44 3.06 8.80 0.06
C GLU A 44 3.89 7.70 -0.60
N LYS A 45 3.90 6.49 -0.02
CA LYS A 45 4.60 5.33 -0.59
C LYS A 45 4.03 4.95 -1.96
N ALA A 46 2.70 4.92 -2.09
CA ALA A 46 2.04 4.59 -3.34
C ALA A 46 2.43 5.58 -4.45
N LYS A 47 2.44 6.88 -4.16
CA LYS A 47 2.88 7.91 -5.13
C LYS A 47 4.33 7.72 -5.58
N VAL A 48 5.23 7.36 -4.66
CA VAL A 48 6.63 7.11 -5.02
C VAL A 48 6.75 5.88 -5.92
N ILE A 49 6.03 4.80 -5.60
CA ILE A 49 6.02 3.58 -6.41
C ILE A 49 5.42 3.85 -7.79
N GLN A 50 4.31 4.58 -7.87
CA GLN A 50 3.65 4.94 -9.14
C GLN A 50 4.56 5.73 -10.08
N LYS A 51 5.43 6.59 -9.53
CA LYS A 51 6.43 7.32 -10.33
C LYS A 51 7.46 6.42 -10.99
N VAL A 52 7.76 5.27 -10.38
CA VAL A 52 8.72 4.29 -10.91
C VAL A 52 8.02 3.28 -11.83
N LYS A 53 6.82 2.85 -11.45
CA LYS A 53 5.98 1.92 -12.21
C LYS A 53 4.57 2.47 -12.30
N ASN A 54 4.11 2.76 -13.52
CA ASN A 54 2.75 3.22 -13.79
C ASN A 54 1.72 2.07 -13.69
N THR A 55 1.61 1.48 -12.51
CA THR A 55 0.82 0.28 -12.24
C THR A 55 -0.14 0.54 -11.08
N PRO A 56 -1.38 0.02 -11.10
CA PRO A 56 -2.32 0.16 -9.99
C PRO A 56 -1.72 -0.33 -8.67
N ILE A 57 -2.01 0.38 -7.58
CA ILE A 57 -1.50 0.05 -6.24
C ILE A 57 -2.65 -0.31 -5.31
N TYR A 58 -2.49 -1.44 -4.62
CA TYR A 58 -3.43 -1.96 -3.65
C TYR A 58 -2.77 -2.01 -2.27
N LEU A 59 -3.58 -1.86 -1.23
CA LEU A 59 -3.18 -2.13 0.15
C LEU A 59 -3.63 -3.53 0.54
N GLN A 60 -2.67 -4.41 0.82
CA GLN A 60 -2.95 -5.75 1.36
C GLN A 60 -2.69 -5.73 2.87
N THR A 61 -3.72 -6.01 3.68
CA THR A 61 -3.59 -5.94 5.14
C THR A 61 -4.59 -6.82 5.87
N ASN A 62 -4.14 -7.42 6.97
CA ASN A 62 -4.98 -8.17 7.91
C ASN A 62 -5.45 -7.27 9.08
N ALA A 63 -5.04 -6.01 9.09
CA ALA A 63 -5.42 -5.06 10.13
C ALA A 63 -6.80 -4.46 9.82
N PRO A 64 -7.65 -4.21 10.83
CA PRO A 64 -8.88 -3.45 10.60
C PRO A 64 -8.52 -2.04 10.12
N VAL A 65 -9.22 -1.52 9.12
CA VAL A 65 -8.98 -0.16 8.60
C VAL A 65 -10.13 0.75 9.02
N CYS A 66 -9.81 1.89 9.62
CA CYS A 66 -10.81 2.89 10.02
C CYS A 66 -11.59 3.39 8.78
N SER A 67 -12.91 3.56 8.89
CA SER A 67 -13.77 3.95 7.75
C SER A 67 -13.29 5.22 7.04
N LYS A 68 -12.89 6.25 7.81
CA LYS A 68 -12.35 7.49 7.24
C LYS A 68 -11.08 7.25 6.43
N THR A 69 -10.23 6.32 6.89
CA THR A 69 -8.99 5.94 6.21
C THR A 69 -9.26 5.13 4.95
N LYS A 70 -10.26 4.23 4.96
CA LYS A 70 -10.70 3.52 3.76
C LYS A 70 -11.11 4.50 2.65
N THR A 71 -12.02 5.41 2.97
CA THR A 71 -12.48 6.44 2.03
C THR A 71 -11.34 7.34 1.56
N HIS A 72 -10.38 7.66 2.44
CA HIS A 72 -9.23 8.47 2.06
C HIS A 72 -8.30 7.74 1.08
N LEU A 73 -8.06 6.45 1.26
CA LEU A 73 -7.27 5.63 0.35
C LEU A 73 -7.97 5.45 -0.99
N GLU A 74 -9.27 5.17 -1.00
CA GLU A 74 -10.09 5.03 -2.21
C GLU A 74 -10.09 6.31 -3.06
N LYS A 75 -10.15 7.49 -2.43
CA LYS A 75 -10.03 8.79 -3.12
C LYS A 75 -8.68 9.01 -3.82
N HIS A 76 -7.67 8.24 -3.47
CA HIS A 76 -6.34 8.26 -4.06
C HIS A 76 -6.07 7.01 -4.93
N ASP A 77 -7.13 6.31 -5.36
CA ASP A 77 -7.08 5.11 -6.19
C ASP A 77 -6.32 3.94 -5.55
N ILE A 78 -6.30 3.90 -4.20
CA ILE A 78 -5.70 2.80 -3.43
C ILE A 78 -6.83 1.97 -2.83
N LEU A 79 -7.10 0.82 -3.45
CA LEU A 79 -8.08 -0.13 -2.96
C LEU A 79 -7.47 -1.07 -1.91
N ILE A 80 -8.31 -1.53 -0.98
CA ILE A 80 -7.90 -2.41 0.11
C ILE A 80 -8.29 -3.84 -0.23
N MET A 81 -7.31 -4.72 -0.35
CA MET A 81 -7.50 -6.17 -0.41
C MET A 81 -7.33 -6.70 1.02
N ALA A 82 -8.45 -6.82 1.73
CA ALA A 82 -8.49 -7.52 3.01
C ALA A 82 -8.94 -8.97 2.72
N GLU A 83 -8.10 -9.93 3.08
CA GLU A 83 -8.51 -11.34 3.28
C GLU A 83 -8.78 -11.57 4.77
#